data_AF-A0A7V0QJR2-F1
#
_entry.id   AF-A0A7V0QJR2-F1
#
_cell.length_a   1.000
_cell.length_b   1.000
_cell.length_c   1.000
_cell.angle_alpha   90.00
_cell.angle_beta   90.00
_cell.angle_gamma   90.00
#
_symmetry.space_group_name_H-M   'P 1'
#
loop_
_entity.id
_entity.type
_entity.pdbx_description
1 polymer ?
#
loop_
_entity_poly.entity_id
_entity_poly.type
_entity_poly.pdbx_seq_one_letter_code
_entity_poly.pdbx_strand_id
1 'polypeptide(L)'
;MRDEISSIKDLPDNVSGFEMRRRFYFLGRWLKHGGYYGWVLRLLRRGRSRFVFSARAGEYAVIRGEKRKLNSDLLHVDQRSFTHWIQNQNRDSTKIALSLFEAGGRIRMPDLDSNEVQEGRFRAIANKIQMALPLGVGLLLRFLYFYLVRGGLLDGWQGFAYCFLHEFWFPLLIELKMREFPNNAYALEEAKRLTWR
;
A
#
# COMPACT_ATOMS: atom_id res chain seq x y z
N MET A 1 22.44 8.82 6.21
CA MET A 1 22.09 7.52 5.58
C MET A 1 23.31 6.63 5.31
N ARG A 2 24.32 7.03 4.52
CA ARG A 2 25.49 6.15 4.26
C ARG A 2 26.22 5.73 5.55
N ASP A 3 26.48 6.67 6.45
CA ASP A 3 27.19 6.41 7.70
C ASP A 3 26.39 5.51 8.65
N GLU A 4 25.07 5.69 8.66
CA GLU A 4 24.14 4.90 9.46
C GLU A 4 24.01 3.46 8.93
N ILE A 5 24.14 3.28 7.61
CA ILE A 5 24.15 1.94 6.99
C ILE A 5 25.48 1.24 7.26
N SER A 6 26.62 1.96 7.27
CA SER A 6 27.90 1.34 7.62
C SER A 6 27.93 0.80 9.05
N SER A 7 27.28 1.48 10.01
CA SER A 7 27.17 1.00 11.40
C SER A 7 26.28 -0.23 11.58
N ILE A 8 25.55 -0.66 10.55
CA ILE A 8 24.69 -1.86 10.62
C ILE A 8 25.52 -3.16 10.58
N LYS A 9 26.76 -3.11 10.09
CA LYS A 9 27.62 -4.31 9.92
C LYS A 9 27.94 -5.02 11.22
N ASP A 10 27.99 -4.29 12.33
CA ASP A 10 28.40 -4.80 13.65
C ASP A 10 27.21 -5.16 14.55
N LEU A 11 26.01 -5.29 13.97
CA LEU A 11 24.79 -5.51 14.76
C LEU A 11 24.57 -6.97 15.13
N PRO A 12 23.99 -7.22 16.33
CA PRO A 12 23.78 -8.56 16.85
C PRO A 12 22.98 -9.45 15.92
N ASP A 13 23.20 -10.74 16.05
CA ASP A 13 22.62 -11.71 15.14
C ASP A 13 21.11 -11.86 15.23
N ASN A 14 20.44 -11.31 16.23
CA ASN A 14 18.99 -11.33 16.30
C ASN A 14 18.31 -10.23 15.47
N VAL A 15 19.04 -9.21 14.96
CA VAL A 15 18.47 -8.12 14.17
C VAL A 15 18.31 -8.55 12.70
N SER A 16 17.07 -8.57 12.23
CA SER A 16 16.73 -9.13 10.92
C SER A 16 16.17 -8.10 9.94
N GLY A 17 15.90 -6.86 10.38
CA GLY A 17 15.53 -5.78 9.46
C GLY A 17 15.46 -4.39 10.11
N PHE A 18 15.37 -3.38 9.26
CA PHE A 18 15.28 -1.98 9.66
C PHE A 18 14.10 -1.26 9.02
N GLU A 19 13.39 -0.51 9.86
CA GLU A 19 12.35 0.42 9.47
C GLU A 19 12.93 1.82 9.25
N MET A 20 12.42 2.50 8.23
CA MET A 20 12.75 3.88 7.91
C MET A 20 11.46 4.66 7.73
N ARG A 21 11.45 5.96 8.05
CA ARG A 21 10.31 6.79 7.69
C ARG A 21 10.35 7.08 6.19
N ARG A 22 9.23 6.89 5.50
CA ARG A 22 9.15 7.12 4.05
C ARG A 22 8.70 8.55 3.74
N ARG A 23 9.53 9.34 3.07
CA ARG A 23 9.11 10.57 2.40
C ARG A 23 8.61 10.24 1.00
N PHE A 24 7.30 10.17 0.85
CA PHE A 24 6.67 9.87 -0.43
C PHE A 24 6.49 11.14 -1.27
N TYR A 25 7.10 11.18 -2.45
CA TYR A 25 6.95 12.27 -3.40
C TYR A 25 6.00 11.87 -4.52
N PHE A 26 4.98 12.69 -4.73
CA PHE A 26 4.03 12.55 -5.83
C PHE A 26 4.03 13.83 -6.66
N LEU A 27 4.32 13.70 -7.96
CA LEU A 27 4.38 14.83 -8.90
C LEU A 27 5.19 16.01 -8.37
N GLY A 28 6.40 15.72 -7.87
CA GLY A 28 7.35 16.70 -7.35
C GLY A 28 7.06 17.23 -5.94
N ARG A 29 5.94 16.85 -5.31
CA ARG A 29 5.57 17.28 -3.95
C ARG A 29 5.77 16.14 -2.96
N TRP A 30 6.48 16.41 -1.86
CA TRP A 30 6.46 15.52 -0.71
C TRP A 30 5.09 15.58 -0.04
N LEU A 31 4.38 14.45 0.00
CA LEU A 31 3.13 14.29 0.73
C LEU A 31 3.44 13.99 2.20
N LYS A 32 3.20 14.97 3.07
CA LYS A 32 3.46 14.89 4.51
C LYS A 32 2.25 14.38 5.29
N HIS A 33 1.07 14.64 4.76
CA HIS A 33 -0.22 14.38 5.38
C HIS A 33 -0.90 13.20 4.68
N GLY A 34 -2.19 12.98 4.91
CA GLY A 34 -2.93 11.87 4.31
C GLY A 34 -2.48 10.48 4.78
N GLY A 35 -1.66 10.40 5.84
CA GLY A 35 -1.12 9.13 6.33
C GLY A 35 -0.05 8.51 5.44
N TYR A 36 0.65 9.30 4.62
CA TYR A 36 1.69 8.80 3.70
C TYR A 36 3.12 8.88 4.27
N TYR A 37 3.30 9.56 5.41
CA TYR A 37 4.55 9.61 6.17
C TYR A 37 4.49 8.65 7.36
N GLY A 38 5.12 7.48 7.19
CA GLY A 38 5.14 6.44 8.20
C GLY A 38 6.34 5.52 8.08
N TRP A 39 6.45 4.59 9.02
CA TRP A 39 7.53 3.62 9.10
C TRP A 39 7.30 2.50 8.10
N VAL A 40 8.33 2.18 7.31
CA VAL A 40 8.33 1.08 6.37
C VAL A 40 9.55 0.21 6.57
N LEU A 41 9.35 -1.10 6.63
CA LEU A 41 10.44 -2.08 6.65
C LEU A 41 11.11 -2.11 5.27
N ARG A 42 12.42 -1.85 5.22
CA ARG A 42 13.14 -1.64 3.95
C ARG A 42 14.49 -2.31 3.86
N LEU A 43 15.30 -2.25 4.91
CA LEU A 43 16.55 -3.01 4.94
C LEU A 43 16.28 -4.36 5.59
N LEU A 44 16.60 -5.42 4.87
CA LEU A 44 16.34 -6.79 5.30
C LEU A 44 17.66 -7.53 5.38
N ARG A 45 17.86 -8.28 6.47
CA ARG A 45 19.02 -9.17 6.57
C ARG A 45 18.81 -10.37 5.65
N ARG A 46 19.81 -10.68 4.82
CA ARG A 46 19.78 -11.81 3.88
C ARG A 46 19.54 -13.12 4.63
N GLY A 47 18.68 -13.98 4.09
CA GLY A 47 18.32 -15.27 4.71
C GLY A 47 17.42 -15.19 5.94
N ARG A 48 17.06 -13.98 6.40
CA ARG A 48 16.20 -13.75 7.58
C ARG A 48 14.87 -13.08 7.22
N SER A 49 14.58 -12.94 5.94
CA SER A 49 13.37 -12.35 5.41
C SER A 49 12.77 -13.22 4.31
N ARG A 50 11.45 -13.15 4.17
CA ARG A 50 10.72 -13.71 3.03
C ARG A 50 9.67 -12.70 2.59
N PHE A 51 9.38 -12.68 1.30
CA PHE A 51 8.27 -11.89 0.78
C PHE A 51 6.99 -12.72 0.82
N VAL A 52 5.91 -12.07 1.22
CA VAL A 52 4.58 -12.66 1.29
C VAL A 52 3.65 -11.75 0.53
N PHE A 53 2.80 -12.32 -0.32
CA PHE A 53 1.75 -11.58 -0.96
C PHE A 53 0.52 -11.50 -0.04
N SER A 54 -0.06 -10.31 0.07
CA SER A 54 -1.41 -10.14 0.58
C SER A 54 -2.21 -9.24 -0.35
N ALA A 55 -3.51 -9.46 -0.41
CA ALA A 55 -4.44 -8.56 -1.08
C ALA A 55 -4.43 -7.12 -0.50
N ARG A 56 -3.88 -6.91 0.70
CA ARG A 56 -3.82 -5.61 1.40
C ARG A 56 -2.58 -4.77 1.05
N ALA A 57 -1.42 -5.40 0.98
CA ALA A 57 -0.12 -4.71 0.86
C ALA A 57 0.61 -5.04 -0.44
N GLY A 58 0.02 -5.88 -1.30
CA GLY A 58 0.77 -6.56 -2.33
C GLY A 58 1.83 -7.46 -1.69
N GLU A 59 3.01 -7.49 -2.29
CA GLU A 59 4.18 -8.16 -1.71
C GLU A 59 4.80 -7.33 -0.59
N TYR A 60 4.92 -7.92 0.59
CA TYR A 60 5.59 -7.31 1.74
C TYR A 60 6.60 -8.26 2.37
N ALA A 61 7.61 -7.70 3.01
CA ALA A 61 8.64 -8.47 3.67
C ALA A 61 8.20 -8.86 5.09
N VAL A 62 8.34 -10.14 5.40
CA VAL A 62 8.23 -10.69 6.76
C VAL A 62 9.62 -11.12 7.20
N ILE A 63 10.02 -10.76 8.41
CA ILE A 63 11.33 -11.12 8.96
C ILE A 63 11.22 -12.09 10.13
N ARG A 64 12.30 -12.83 10.36
CA ARG A 64 12.48 -13.70 11.54
C ARG A 64 13.55 -13.08 12.44
N GLY A 65 13.13 -12.35 13.47
CA GLY A 65 14.01 -11.65 14.40
C GLY A 65 13.55 -10.21 14.69
N GLU A 66 14.43 -9.43 15.29
CA GLU A 66 14.15 -8.07 15.72
C GLU A 66 14.19 -7.07 14.57
N LYS A 67 13.35 -6.04 14.69
CA LYS A 67 13.36 -4.84 13.85
C LYS A 67 13.99 -3.70 14.62
N ARG A 68 14.84 -2.92 13.95
CA ARG A 68 15.34 -1.64 14.48
C ARG A 68 14.90 -0.49 13.59
N LYS A 69 14.94 0.73 14.12
CA LYS A 69 14.60 1.94 13.37
C LYS A 69 15.87 2.67 13.00
N LEU A 70 15.91 3.19 11.78
CA LEU A 70 16.90 4.17 11.36
C LEU A 70 16.34 5.58 11.54
N ASN A 71 17.22 6.51 11.86
CA ASN A 71 16.93 7.93 11.96
C ASN A 71 16.85 8.59 10.58
N SER A 72 17.58 8.05 9.58
CA SER A 72 17.49 8.55 8.21
C SER A 72 16.15 8.22 7.56
N ASP A 73 15.57 9.19 6.86
CA ASP A 73 14.36 9.00 6.07
C ASP A 73 14.68 8.34 4.72
N LEU A 74 13.79 7.46 4.26
CA LEU A 74 13.81 6.91 2.90
C LEU A 74 13.07 7.87 1.96
N LEU A 75 13.79 8.42 0.99
CA LEU A 75 13.18 9.18 -0.10
C LEU A 75 12.55 8.20 -1.10
N HIS A 76 11.24 8.31 -1.30
CA HIS A 76 10.51 7.58 -2.31
C HIS A 76 10.04 8.54 -3.38
N VAL A 77 10.86 8.67 -4.44
CA VAL A 77 10.58 9.51 -5.60
C VAL A 77 10.48 8.58 -6.80
N ASP A 78 9.30 8.51 -7.41
CA ASP A 78 9.15 7.83 -8.69
C ASP A 78 9.74 8.72 -9.79
N GLN A 79 10.77 8.23 -10.46
CA GLN A 79 11.43 8.94 -11.56
C GLN A 79 10.75 8.69 -12.92
N ARG A 80 9.72 7.84 -12.95
CA ARG A 80 8.97 7.50 -14.17
C ARG A 80 7.80 8.46 -14.37
N SER A 81 7.15 8.35 -15.52
CA SER A 81 6.01 9.20 -15.88
C SER A 81 4.76 8.84 -15.08
N PHE A 82 3.82 9.80 -14.98
CA PHE A 82 2.50 9.54 -14.42
C PHE A 82 1.74 8.45 -15.20
N THR A 83 1.92 8.36 -16.52
CA THR A 83 1.38 7.26 -17.33
C THR A 83 1.83 5.90 -16.83
N HIS A 84 3.13 5.76 -16.57
CA HIS A 84 3.68 4.52 -16.02
C HIS A 84 3.10 4.22 -14.63
N TRP A 85 2.91 5.24 -13.79
CA TRP A 85 2.26 5.10 -12.49
C TRP A 85 0.82 4.56 -12.62
N ILE A 86 0.02 5.13 -13.51
CA ILE A 86 -1.37 4.66 -13.77
C ILE A 86 -1.40 3.22 -14.28
N GLN A 87 -0.49 2.86 -15.20
CA GLN A 87 -0.37 1.48 -15.70
C GLN A 87 -0.07 0.49 -14.57
N ASN A 88 0.83 0.86 -13.65
CA ASN A 88 1.11 0.06 -12.46
C ASN A 88 -0.14 -0.12 -11.59
N GLN A 89 -0.86 0.96 -11.28
CA GLN A 89 -2.10 0.87 -10.49
C GLN A 89 -3.14 -0.05 -11.15
N ASN A 90 -3.28 0.02 -12.48
CA ASN A 90 -4.20 -0.85 -13.20
C ASN A 90 -3.77 -2.33 -13.11
N ARG A 91 -2.48 -2.62 -13.35
CA ARG A 91 -1.95 -3.99 -13.23
C ARG A 91 -2.12 -4.54 -11.81
N ASP A 92 -1.77 -3.76 -10.81
CA ASP A 92 -1.76 -4.19 -9.42
C ASP A 92 -3.20 -4.37 -8.90
N SER A 93 -4.13 -3.50 -9.28
CA SER A 93 -5.57 -3.70 -8.98
C SER A 93 -6.14 -4.95 -9.66
N THR A 94 -5.67 -5.31 -10.87
CA THR A 94 -6.05 -6.58 -11.52
C THR A 94 -5.53 -7.79 -10.73
N LYS A 95 -4.26 -7.76 -10.30
CA LYS A 95 -3.65 -8.80 -9.45
C LYS A 95 -4.46 -9.03 -8.17
N ILE A 96 -4.77 -7.95 -7.46
CA ILE A 96 -5.52 -8.03 -6.20
C ILE A 96 -6.96 -8.51 -6.44
N ALA A 97 -7.64 -7.99 -7.47
CA ALA A 97 -9.01 -8.41 -7.79
C ALA A 97 -9.07 -9.91 -8.09
N LEU A 98 -8.14 -10.43 -8.90
CA LEU A 98 -8.08 -11.85 -9.24
C LEU A 98 -7.85 -12.71 -7.99
N SER A 99 -6.86 -12.36 -7.17
CA SER A 99 -6.59 -13.11 -5.93
C SER A 99 -7.76 -13.12 -4.96
N LEU A 100 -8.51 -12.01 -4.83
CA LEU A 100 -9.71 -11.94 -3.99
C LEU A 100 -10.86 -12.77 -4.56
N PHE A 101 -11.03 -12.74 -5.89
CA PHE A 101 -12.05 -13.52 -6.57
C PHE A 101 -11.81 -15.02 -6.42
N GLU A 102 -10.58 -15.49 -6.63
CA GLU A 102 -10.20 -16.90 -6.48
C GLU A 102 -10.32 -17.39 -5.03
N ALA A 103 -10.13 -16.50 -4.05
CA ALA A 103 -10.31 -16.80 -2.63
C ALA A 103 -11.79 -16.92 -2.18
N GLY A 104 -12.76 -16.75 -3.09
CA GLY A 104 -14.17 -17.04 -2.83
C GLY A 104 -14.89 -16.05 -1.92
N GLY A 105 -14.42 -14.80 -1.81
CA GLY A 105 -15.05 -13.85 -0.89
C GLY A 105 -14.75 -12.38 -1.12
N ARG A 106 -15.66 -11.56 -0.58
CA ARG A 106 -15.48 -10.12 -0.36
C ARG A 106 -14.17 -9.88 0.38
N ILE A 107 -13.63 -8.66 0.30
CA ILE A 107 -12.48 -8.16 1.06
C ILE A 107 -12.53 -8.61 2.54
N ARG A 108 -12.09 -9.83 2.85
CA ARG A 108 -11.82 -10.30 4.21
C ARG A 108 -10.37 -9.92 4.40
N MET A 109 -10.14 -8.64 4.69
CA MET A 109 -8.83 -8.13 5.05
C MET A 109 -8.39 -8.85 6.33
N PRO A 110 -7.43 -9.78 6.28
CA PRO A 110 -6.86 -10.33 7.49
C PRO A 110 -6.12 -9.19 8.20
N ASP A 111 -6.12 -9.26 9.52
CA ASP A 111 -5.47 -8.27 10.36
C ASP A 111 -3.98 -8.14 9.97
N LEU A 112 -3.47 -6.90 9.93
CA LEU A 112 -2.05 -6.70 9.68
C LEU A 112 -1.29 -7.29 10.84
N ASP A 113 -0.58 -8.37 10.58
CA ASP A 113 0.50 -8.77 11.46
C ASP A 113 1.69 -7.80 11.26
N SER A 114 1.74 -6.83 12.18
CA SER A 114 2.94 -6.32 12.87
C SER A 114 4.00 -5.48 12.15
N ASN A 115 3.69 -4.56 11.22
CA ASN A 115 4.69 -3.57 10.75
C ASN A 115 4.23 -2.13 10.45
N GLU A 116 2.99 -1.75 10.76
CA GLU A 116 2.46 -0.40 10.51
C GLU A 116 1.65 0.11 11.72
N VAL A 117 2.22 0.02 12.94
CA VAL A 117 1.48 0.21 14.21
C VAL A 117 0.76 1.57 14.33
N GLN A 118 1.23 2.62 13.62
CA GLN A 118 0.53 3.92 13.59
C GLN A 118 -0.47 4.07 12.44
N GLU A 119 -0.24 3.46 11.27
CA GLU A 119 -1.15 3.53 10.12
C GLU A 119 -2.29 2.51 10.22
N GLY A 120 -2.07 1.39 10.90
CA GLY A 120 -3.01 0.29 11.02
C GLY A 120 -4.35 0.69 11.67
N ARG A 121 -4.32 1.56 12.70
CA ARG A 121 -5.54 2.04 13.38
C ARG A 121 -6.41 2.90 12.47
N PHE A 122 -5.83 3.88 11.79
CA PHE A 122 -6.56 4.78 10.91
C PHE A 122 -7.07 4.07 9.66
N ARG A 123 -6.25 3.17 9.09
CA ARG A 123 -6.68 2.30 7.99
C ARG A 123 -7.80 1.34 8.43
N ALA A 124 -7.77 0.84 9.66
CA ALA A 124 -8.86 -0.01 10.19
C ALA A 124 -10.17 0.76 10.32
N ILE A 125 -10.14 2.03 10.76
CA ILE A 125 -11.32 2.90 10.79
C ILE A 125 -11.86 3.12 9.37
N ALA A 126 -11.00 3.52 8.45
CA ALA A 126 -11.37 3.73 7.05
C ALA A 126 -11.96 2.47 6.40
N ASN A 127 -11.42 1.28 6.72
CA ASN A 127 -11.96 0.00 6.28
C ASN A 127 -13.36 -0.26 6.85
N LYS A 128 -13.57 0.00 8.14
CA LYS A 128 -14.90 -0.13 8.76
C LYS A 128 -15.92 0.78 8.06
N ILE A 129 -15.55 2.03 7.78
CA ILE A 129 -16.39 2.99 7.05
C ILE A 129 -16.74 2.45 5.65
N GLN A 130 -15.74 1.96 4.91
CA GLN A 130 -15.93 1.38 3.58
C GLN A 130 -16.87 0.18 3.59
N MET A 131 -16.70 -0.74 4.54
CA MET A 131 -17.43 -2.01 4.59
C MET A 131 -18.86 -1.86 5.17
N ALA A 132 -19.12 -0.78 5.92
CA ALA A 132 -20.43 -0.52 6.51
C ALA A 132 -21.46 0.06 5.52
N LEU A 133 -21.03 0.51 4.33
CA LEU A 133 -21.84 1.30 3.42
C LEU A 133 -21.80 0.75 1.99
N PRO A 134 -22.77 1.13 1.12
CA PRO A 134 -22.72 0.80 -0.30
C PRO A 134 -21.40 1.28 -0.93
N LEU A 135 -20.89 0.50 -1.89
CA LEU A 135 -19.56 0.66 -2.50
C LEU A 135 -19.17 2.13 -2.76
N GLY A 136 -20.00 2.88 -3.47
CA GLY A 136 -19.70 4.28 -3.82
C GLY A 136 -19.60 5.20 -2.60
N VAL A 137 -20.50 5.06 -1.64
CA VAL A 137 -20.54 5.90 -0.43
C VAL A 137 -19.41 5.55 0.51
N GLY A 138 -19.16 4.25 0.74
CA GLY A 138 -18.08 3.78 1.61
C GLY A 138 -16.70 4.24 1.13
N LEU A 139 -16.44 4.14 -0.17
CA LEU A 139 -15.19 4.61 -0.77
C LEU A 139 -15.06 6.14 -0.77
N LEU A 140 -16.16 6.85 -1.01
CA LEU A 140 -16.15 8.31 -0.94
C LEU A 140 -15.83 8.81 0.48
N LEU A 141 -16.46 8.24 1.51
CA LEU A 141 -16.17 8.61 2.90
C LEU A 141 -14.76 8.24 3.32
N ARG A 142 -14.22 7.12 2.83
CA ARG A 142 -12.81 6.77 3.02
C ARG A 142 -11.89 7.85 2.44
N PHE A 143 -12.13 8.29 1.21
CA PHE A 143 -11.36 9.38 0.61
C PHE A 143 -11.47 10.67 1.42
N LEU A 144 -12.69 11.08 1.80
CA LEU A 144 -12.90 12.28 2.60
C LEU A 144 -12.18 12.21 3.96
N TYR A 145 -12.14 11.04 4.58
CA TYR A 145 -11.39 10.81 5.81
C TYR A 145 -9.89 11.08 5.62
N PHE A 146 -9.26 10.52 4.59
CA PHE A 146 -7.84 10.75 4.33
C PHE A 146 -7.53 12.18 3.86
N TYR A 147 -8.43 12.76 3.07
CA TYR A 147 -8.24 14.10 2.54
C TYR A 147 -8.44 15.20 3.61
N LEU A 148 -9.52 15.11 4.39
CA LEU A 148 -9.89 16.12 5.38
C LEU A 148 -9.29 15.80 6.76
N VAL A 149 -9.58 14.63 7.32
CA VAL A 149 -9.20 14.29 8.70
C VAL A 149 -7.71 13.97 8.83
N ARG A 150 -7.13 13.29 7.84
CA ARG A 150 -5.68 13.02 7.81
C ARG A 150 -4.87 14.16 7.20
N GLY A 151 -5.52 15.27 6.84
CA GLY A 151 -4.88 16.50 6.40
C GLY A 151 -4.30 16.46 4.99
N GLY A 152 -4.71 15.52 4.12
CA GLY A 152 -4.26 15.48 2.73
C GLY A 152 -4.46 16.81 1.97
N LEU A 153 -5.46 17.61 2.37
CA LEU A 153 -5.67 18.99 1.92
C LEU A 153 -4.43 19.90 2.08
N LEU A 154 -3.63 19.69 3.13
CA LEU A 154 -2.45 20.51 3.44
C LEU A 154 -1.27 20.28 2.46
N ASP A 155 -1.34 19.21 1.66
CA ASP A 155 -0.33 18.89 0.65
C ASP A 155 -0.64 19.51 -0.73
N GLY A 156 -1.69 20.34 -0.83
CA GLY A 156 -2.09 21.03 -2.04
C GLY A 156 -2.81 20.12 -3.05
N TRP A 157 -2.75 20.47 -4.34
CA TRP A 157 -3.44 19.71 -5.38
C TRP A 157 -2.87 18.30 -5.55
N GLN A 158 -1.57 18.09 -5.28
CA GLN A 158 -0.95 16.77 -5.29
C GLN A 158 -1.50 15.88 -4.17
N GLY A 159 -1.76 16.45 -3.00
CA GLY A 159 -2.44 15.77 -1.90
C GLY A 159 -3.84 15.32 -2.29
N PHE A 160 -4.63 16.22 -2.90
CA PHE A 160 -5.95 15.87 -3.45
C PHE A 160 -5.86 14.74 -4.48
N ALA A 161 -5.03 14.90 -5.50
CA ALA A 161 -4.91 13.95 -6.60
C ALA A 161 -4.49 12.56 -6.09
N TYR A 162 -3.48 12.50 -5.21
CA TYR A 162 -3.02 11.23 -4.67
C TYR A 162 -4.05 10.60 -3.73
N CYS A 163 -4.66 11.36 -2.81
CA CYS A 163 -5.73 10.84 -1.95
C CYS A 163 -6.88 10.27 -2.77
N PHE A 164 -7.31 10.97 -3.83
CA PHE A 164 -8.37 10.49 -4.70
C PHE A 164 -7.97 9.21 -5.43
N LEU A 165 -6.79 9.20 -6.08
CA LEU A 165 -6.34 8.06 -6.86
C LEU A 165 -6.09 6.82 -5.97
N HIS A 166 -5.51 7.02 -4.79
CA HIS A 166 -5.12 5.93 -3.89
C HIS A 166 -6.26 5.42 -3.00
N GLU A 167 -7.08 6.31 -2.41
CA GLU A 167 -8.08 5.92 -1.42
C GLU A 167 -9.49 5.71 -2.00
N PHE A 168 -9.77 6.27 -3.19
CA PHE A 168 -11.06 6.10 -3.87
C PHE A 168 -10.93 5.26 -5.14
N TRP A 169 -10.17 5.76 -6.12
CA TRP A 169 -10.14 5.17 -7.46
C TRP A 169 -9.54 3.78 -7.49
N PHE A 170 -8.40 3.56 -6.82
CA PHE A 170 -7.75 2.25 -6.80
C PHE A 170 -8.62 1.14 -6.16
N PRO A 171 -9.21 1.31 -4.96
CA PRO A 171 -10.16 0.35 -4.41
C PRO A 171 -11.41 0.15 -5.28
N LEU A 172 -11.89 1.22 -5.92
CA LEU A 172 -13.02 1.14 -6.84
C LEU A 172 -12.69 0.23 -8.04
N LEU A 173 -11.49 0.34 -8.62
CA LEU A 173 -11.07 -0.55 -9.72
C LEU A 173 -11.10 -2.03 -9.32
N ILE A 174 -10.61 -2.35 -8.11
CA ILE A 174 -10.59 -3.73 -7.61
C ILE A 174 -12.01 -4.26 -7.53
N GLU A 175 -12.91 -3.50 -6.91
CA GLU A 175 -14.32 -3.87 -6.70
C GLU A 175 -15.09 -4.03 -8.02
N LEU A 176 -14.86 -3.14 -8.99
CA LEU A 176 -15.47 -3.25 -10.32
C LEU A 176 -14.99 -4.50 -11.07
N LYS A 177 -13.68 -4.77 -11.08
CA LYS A 177 -13.12 -5.98 -11.70
C LYS A 177 -13.65 -7.26 -11.05
N MET A 178 -13.73 -7.31 -9.71
CA MET A 178 -14.31 -8.44 -9.00
C MET A 178 -15.78 -8.70 -9.36
N ARG A 179 -16.57 -7.66 -9.64
CA ARG A 179 -17.97 -7.78 -10.08
C ARG A 179 -18.11 -8.13 -11.56
N GLU A 180 -17.10 -7.78 -12.36
CA GLU A 180 -17.05 -8.12 -13.77
C GLU A 180 -16.74 -9.61 -13.99
N PHE A 181 -15.81 -10.21 -13.22
CA PHE A 181 -15.36 -11.59 -13.44
C PHE A 181 -16.46 -12.67 -13.51
N PRO A 182 -17.51 -12.68 -12.65
CA PRO A 182 -18.60 -13.63 -12.79
C PRO A 182 -19.41 -13.51 -14.09
N ASN A 183 -19.45 -12.31 -14.66
CA ASN A 183 -20.32 -11.94 -15.77
C ASN A 183 -19.58 -11.83 -17.11
N ASN A 184 -18.25 -11.87 -17.10
CA ASN A 184 -17.40 -11.67 -18.26
C ASN A 184 -16.19 -12.62 -18.20
N ALA A 185 -16.33 -13.81 -18.82
CA ALA A 185 -15.27 -14.81 -18.88
C ALA A 185 -14.00 -14.30 -19.57
N TYR A 186 -14.15 -13.42 -20.57
CA TYR A 186 -13.00 -12.80 -21.24
C TYR A 186 -12.18 -11.93 -20.27
N ALA A 187 -12.85 -11.10 -19.46
CA ALA A 187 -12.16 -10.25 -18.48
C ALA A 187 -11.41 -11.08 -17.43
N LEU A 188 -11.96 -12.22 -17.00
CA LEU A 188 -11.31 -13.12 -16.07
C LEU A 188 -10.05 -13.76 -16.69
N GLU A 189 -10.14 -14.27 -17.92
CA GLU A 189 -8.99 -14.86 -18.62
C GLU A 189 -7.92 -13.81 -18.95
N GLU A 190 -8.32 -12.59 -19.32
CA GLU A 190 -7.41 -11.48 -19.49
C GLU A 190 -6.69 -11.13 -18.19
N ALA A 191 -7.41 -11.07 -17.06
CA ALA A 191 -6.82 -10.83 -15.75
C ALA A 191 -5.74 -11.89 -15.43
N LYS A 192 -6.06 -13.18 -15.57
CA LYS A 192 -5.10 -14.29 -15.39
C LYS A 192 -3.86 -14.10 -16.26
N ARG A 193 -4.03 -13.77 -17.55
CA ARG A 193 -2.90 -13.55 -18.47
C ARG A 193 -2.00 -12.39 -18.03
N LEU A 194 -2.57 -11.33 -17.47
CA LEU A 194 -1.83 -10.13 -17.04
C LEU A 194 -1.12 -10.30 -15.68
N THR A 195 -1.58 -11.21 -14.82
CA THR A 195 -0.99 -11.42 -13.49
C THR A 195 0.25 -12.28 -13.50
N TRP A 196 0.33 -13.25 -14.43
CA TRP A 196 1.40 -14.26 -14.52
C TRP A 196 2.51 -13.91 -15.53
N ARG A 197 2.57 -12.66 -16.00
CA ARG A 197 3.70 -12.06 -16.72
C ARG A 197 4.50 -11.15 -15.80
#